data_AF-A0A968ZQ09-F1
#
_entry.id   AF-A0A968ZQ09-F1
#
_cell.length_a   1.000
_cell.length_b   1.000
_cell.length_c   1.000
_cell.angle_alpha   90.00
_cell.angle_beta   90.00
_cell.angle_gamma   90.00
#
_symmetry.space_group_name_H-M   'P 1'
#
loop_
_entity.id
_entity.type
_entity.pdbx_description
1 polymer ?
#
loop_
_entity_poly.entity_id
_entity_poly.type
_entity_poly.pdbx_seq_one_letter_code
_entity_poly.pdbx_strand_id
1 'polypeptide(L)'
;IRDSDNEVYLSAISVWEAIVKYQLGKLPLPEYPETYLPKQRDLHQIASLTLDESSVIQLANLPSLHRDPFDRMLICQALQNNLTIATVDEAVRAYPVSVI
;
A
#
# COMPACT_ATOMS: atom_id res chain seq x y z
N ILE A 1 -1.59 0.35 14.94
CA ILE A 1 -1.79 1.82 15.04
C ILE A 1 -2.94 2.03 16.03
N ARG A 2 -2.68 2.64 17.20
CA ARG A 2 -3.67 2.78 18.29
C ARG A 2 -3.96 4.24 18.66
N ASP A 3 -3.17 5.16 18.14
CA ASP A 3 -3.32 6.58 18.34
C ASP A 3 -4.22 7.14 17.22
N SER A 4 -5.30 7.78 17.63
CA SER A 4 -6.35 8.34 16.76
C SER A 4 -5.92 9.57 16.00
N ASP A 5 -4.81 10.21 16.40
CA ASP A 5 -4.28 11.39 15.72
C ASP A 5 -3.49 11.01 14.45
N ASN A 6 -3.26 9.72 14.20
CA ASN A 6 -2.63 9.27 12.97
C ASN A 6 -3.60 9.35 11.79
N GLU A 7 -3.20 10.06 10.74
CA GLU A 7 -3.82 9.94 9.43
C GLU A 7 -3.39 8.62 8.78
N VAL A 8 -4.35 7.71 8.60
CA VAL A 8 -4.11 6.39 8.01
C VAL A 8 -4.66 6.36 6.60
N TYR A 9 -3.85 5.83 5.68
CA TYR A 9 -4.21 5.73 4.26
C TYR A 9 -4.21 4.28 3.78
N LEU A 10 -5.15 3.96 2.90
CA LEU A 10 -5.17 2.74 2.10
C LEU A 10 -4.83 3.10 0.66
N SER A 11 -3.67 2.65 0.20
CA SER A 11 -3.23 2.87 -1.17
C SER A 11 -4.06 2.10 -2.18
N ALA A 12 -4.34 2.74 -3.32
CA ALA A 12 -4.88 2.08 -4.52
C ALA A 12 -4.00 0.89 -4.98
N ILE A 13 -2.69 0.91 -4.70
CA ILE A 13 -1.77 -0.21 -5.01
C ILE A 13 -2.05 -1.41 -4.11
N SER A 14 -2.27 -1.19 -2.81
CA SER A 14 -2.64 -2.28 -1.89
C SER A 14 -4.00 -2.89 -2.26
N VAL A 15 -4.94 -2.05 -2.72
CA VAL A 15 -6.23 -2.52 -3.26
C VAL A 15 -6.01 -3.37 -4.51
N TRP A 16 -5.17 -2.91 -5.45
CA TRP A 16 -4.84 -3.67 -6.65
C TRP A 16 -4.20 -5.02 -6.31
N GLU A 17 -3.23 -5.04 -5.41
CA GLU A 17 -2.58 -6.26 -4.93
C GLU A 17 -3.57 -7.23 -4.27
N ALA A 18 -4.47 -6.71 -3.43
CA ALA A 18 -5.52 -7.50 -2.78
C ALA A 18 -6.46 -8.16 -3.80
N ILE A 19 -6.87 -7.44 -4.85
CA ILE A 19 -7.69 -7.99 -5.94
C ILE A 19 -6.95 -9.11 -6.68
N VAL A 20 -5.67 -8.91 -7.02
CA VAL A 20 -4.85 -9.93 -7.68
C VAL A 20 -4.71 -11.17 -6.79
N LYS A 21 -4.43 -11.01 -5.49
CA LYS A 21 -4.35 -12.11 -4.54
C LYS A 21 -5.69 -12.85 -4.38
N TYR A 22 -6.82 -12.12 -4.38
CA TYR A 22 -8.16 -12.71 -4.36
C TYR A 22 -8.42 -13.57 -5.61
N GLN A 23 -8.14 -13.03 -6.81
CA GLN A 23 -8.30 -13.76 -8.08
C GLN A 23 -7.43 -15.02 -8.16
N LEU A 24 -6.25 -14.99 -7.53
CA LEU A 24 -5.35 -16.14 -7.41
C LEU A 24 -5.75 -17.12 -6.29
N GLY A 25 -6.83 -16.86 -5.55
CA GLY A 25 -7.28 -17.68 -4.42
C GLY A 25 -6.39 -17.60 -3.18
N LYS A 26 -5.45 -16.66 -3.13
CA LYS A 26 -4.48 -16.48 -2.03
C LYS A 26 -5.00 -15.58 -0.91
N LEU A 27 -6.03 -14.79 -1.18
CA LEU A 27 -6.69 -13.91 -0.22
C LEU A 27 -8.19 -14.14 -0.29
N PRO A 28 -8.75 -15.14 0.41
CA PRO A 28 -10.18 -15.34 0.47
C PRO A 28 -10.82 -14.17 1.25
N LEU A 29 -11.85 -13.57 0.67
CA LEU A 29 -12.62 -12.49 1.30
C LEU A 29 -14.08 -12.93 1.52
N PRO A 30 -14.78 -12.41 2.56
CA PRO A 30 -16.18 -12.76 2.83
C PRO A 30 -17.16 -12.29 1.75
N GLU A 31 -16.79 -11.26 1.00
CA GLU A 31 -17.56 -10.66 -0.09
C GLU A 31 -16.59 -10.33 -1.25
N TYR A 32 -17.12 -9.97 -2.42
CA TYR A 32 -16.28 -9.55 -3.54
C TYR A 32 -15.42 -8.31 -3.19
N PRO A 33 -14.16 -8.23 -3.66
CA PRO A 33 -13.23 -7.15 -3.28
C PRO A 33 -13.77 -5.73 -3.52
N GLU A 34 -14.51 -5.51 -4.61
CA GLU A 34 -15.07 -4.21 -4.99
C GLU A 34 -16.10 -3.67 -3.98
N THR A 35 -16.73 -4.55 -3.21
CA THR A 35 -17.65 -4.18 -2.13
C THR A 35 -16.93 -4.22 -0.77
N TYR A 36 -16.16 -5.28 -0.53
CA TYR A 36 -15.56 -5.54 0.76
C TYR A 36 -14.50 -4.49 1.14
N LEU A 37 -13.57 -4.18 0.24
CA LEU A 37 -12.43 -3.32 0.56
C LEU A 37 -12.85 -1.86 0.84
N PRO A 38 -13.72 -1.21 0.03
CA PRO A 38 -14.22 0.13 0.36
C PRO A 38 -15.02 0.16 1.67
N LYS A 39 -15.87 -0.85 1.90
CA LYS A 39 -16.64 -0.98 3.14
C LYS A 39 -15.75 -1.06 4.38
N GLN A 40 -14.69 -1.88 4.34
CA GLN A 40 -13.74 -1.99 5.46
C GLN A 40 -12.94 -0.70 5.66
N ARG A 41 -12.47 -0.08 4.57
CA ARG A 41 -11.77 1.21 4.63
C ARG A 41 -12.62 2.26 5.33
N ASP A 42 -13.88 2.41 4.91
CA ASP A 42 -14.79 3.43 5.44
C ASP A 42 -15.17 3.12 6.90
N LEU A 43 -15.41 1.84 7.24
CA LEU A 43 -15.67 1.39 8.61
C LEU A 43 -14.51 1.73 9.56
N HIS A 44 -13.28 1.61 9.08
CA HIS A 44 -12.06 1.90 9.84
C HIS A 44 -11.58 3.35 9.70
N GLN A 45 -12.35 4.23 9.03
CA GLN A 45 -12.02 5.64 8.81
C GLN A 45 -10.64 5.83 8.16
N ILE A 46 -10.26 4.93 7.26
CA ILE A 46 -9.00 4.99 6.54
C ILE A 46 -9.19 5.85 5.27
N ALA A 47 -8.34 6.84 5.05
CA ALA A 47 -8.39 7.65 3.84
C ALA A 47 -7.92 6.84 2.62
N SER A 48 -8.46 7.14 1.44
CA SER A 48 -7.94 6.55 0.19
C SER A 48 -6.71 7.31 -0.26
N LEU A 49 -5.65 6.60 -0.64
CA LEU A 49 -4.46 7.20 -1.28
C LEU A 49 -4.43 6.82 -2.76
N THR A 50 -4.61 7.82 -3.63
CA THR A 50 -4.58 7.67 -5.08
C THR A 50 -3.14 7.46 -5.57
N LEU A 51 -2.98 6.71 -6.66
CA LEU A 51 -1.71 6.67 -7.38
C LEU A 51 -1.65 7.85 -8.35
N ASP A 52 -0.68 8.74 -8.15
CA ASP A 52 -0.39 9.85 -9.04
C ASP A 52 0.90 9.61 -9.85
N GLU A 53 1.08 10.36 -10.92
CA GLU A 53 2.24 10.24 -11.80
C GLU A 53 3.57 10.56 -11.09
N SER A 54 3.59 11.48 -10.13
CA SER A 54 4.81 11.83 -9.38
C SER A 54 5.28 10.63 -8.56
N SER A 55 4.35 9.91 -7.94
CA SER A 55 4.66 8.64 -7.26
C SER A 55 5.23 7.61 -8.25
N VAL A 56 4.69 7.49 -9.47
CA VAL A 56 5.21 6.55 -10.48
C VAL A 56 6.63 6.93 -10.93
N ILE A 57 6.90 8.22 -11.14
CA ILE A 57 8.22 8.72 -11.59
C ILE A 57 9.33 8.37 -10.58
N GLN A 58 9.02 8.29 -9.28
CA GLN A 58 10.00 7.88 -8.26
C GLN A 58 10.62 6.49 -8.54
N LEU A 59 9.95 5.61 -9.30
CA LEU A 59 10.49 4.30 -9.67
C LEU A 59 11.83 4.40 -10.41
N ALA A 60 12.05 5.47 -11.18
CA ALA A 60 13.29 5.67 -11.94
C ALA A 60 14.52 5.80 -11.03
N ASN A 61 14.32 6.32 -9.82
CA ASN A 61 15.38 6.53 -8.82
C ASN A 61 15.37 5.44 -7.74
N LEU A 62 14.37 4.56 -7.73
CA LEU A 62 14.22 3.55 -6.68
C LEU A 62 15.24 2.42 -6.86
N PRO A 63 16.10 2.14 -5.86
CA PRO A 63 17.06 1.04 -5.92
C PRO A 63 16.41 -0.31 -6.28
N SER A 64 17.14 -1.14 -7.01
CA SER A 64 16.67 -2.48 -7.41
C SER A 64 17.04 -3.54 -6.37
N LEU A 65 16.47 -3.42 -5.15
CA LEU A 65 16.72 -4.33 -4.03
C LEU A 65 15.73 -5.51 -4.01
N HIS A 66 14.47 -5.29 -4.39
CA HIS A 66 13.47 -6.33 -4.61
C HIS A 66 12.72 -6.14 -5.94
N ARG A 67 11.99 -7.18 -6.36
CA ARG A 67 11.31 -7.27 -7.67
C ARG A 67 9.80 -7.15 -7.62
N ASP A 68 9.18 -7.12 -6.45
CA ASP A 68 7.72 -7.04 -6.36
C ASP A 68 7.24 -5.66 -6.81
N PRO A 69 6.48 -5.55 -7.91
CA PRO A 69 6.05 -4.27 -8.45
C PRO A 69 5.09 -3.51 -7.51
N PHE A 70 4.31 -4.21 -6.67
CA PHE A 70 3.38 -3.58 -5.75
C PHE A 70 4.13 -2.92 -4.60
N ASP A 71 5.03 -3.66 -3.95
CA ASP A 71 5.85 -3.11 -2.87
C ASP A 71 6.73 -1.95 -3.35
N ARG A 72 7.33 -2.08 -4.54
CA ARG A 72 8.11 -0.99 -5.14
C ARG A 72 7.27 0.28 -5.32
N MET A 73 6.03 0.14 -5.80
CA MET A 73 5.15 1.30 -5.96
C MET A 73 4.66 1.86 -4.63
N LEU A 74 4.42 1.02 -3.61
CA LEU A 74 4.10 1.47 -2.25
C LEU A 74 5.24 2.28 -1.64
N ILE A 75 6.49 1.83 -1.83
CA ILE A 75 7.68 2.58 -1.42
C ILE A 75 7.74 3.93 -2.13
N CYS A 76 7.53 3.95 -3.45
CA CYS A 76 7.49 5.19 -4.21
C CYS A 76 6.41 6.16 -3.72
N GLN A 77 5.19 5.69 -3.46
CA GLN A 77 4.12 6.53 -2.90
C GLN A 77 4.48 7.06 -1.51
N ALA A 78 5.07 6.24 -0.66
CA ALA A 78 5.47 6.66 0.68
C ALA A 78 6.59 7.70 0.65
N LEU A 79 7.60 7.52 -0.21
CA LEU A 79 8.66 8.51 -0.42
C LEU A 79 8.11 9.82 -0.99
N GLN A 80 7.19 9.75 -1.95
CA GLN A 80 6.61 10.93 -2.58
C GLN A 80 5.74 11.75 -1.62
N ASN A 81 5.02 11.09 -0.72
CA ASN A 81 4.05 11.72 0.20
C ASN A 81 4.59 11.85 1.64
N ASN A 82 5.87 11.55 1.88
CA ASN A 82 6.48 11.49 3.21
C ASN A 82 5.70 10.64 4.22
N LEU A 83 5.16 9.50 3.77
CA LEU A 83 4.37 8.59 4.59
C LEU A 83 5.24 7.49 5.20
N THR A 84 4.72 6.89 6.26
CA THR A 84 5.31 5.69 6.88
C THR A 84 4.55 4.45 6.42
N ILE A 85 5.28 3.42 5.98
CA ILE A 85 4.69 2.15 5.55
C ILE A 85 4.52 1.22 6.76
N ALA A 86 3.30 0.75 6.99
CA ALA A 86 3.06 -0.35 7.93
C ALA A 86 3.34 -1.68 7.22
N THR A 87 4.42 -2.37 7.58
CA THR A 87 4.83 -3.62 6.91
C THR A 87 5.62 -4.56 7.81
N VAL A 88 5.42 -5.85 7.61
CA VAL A 88 6.25 -6.92 8.21
C VAL A 88 7.36 -7.40 7.26
N ASP A 89 7.40 -6.92 6.02
CA ASP A 89 8.36 -7.37 5.01
C ASP A 89 9.74 -6.72 5.21
N GLU A 90 10.76 -7.54 5.41
CA GLU A 90 12.15 -7.11 5.56
C GLU A 90 12.72 -6.47 4.29
N ALA A 91 12.25 -6.86 3.10
CA ALA A 91 12.69 -6.29 1.84
C ALA A 91 12.31 -4.81 1.73
N VAL A 92 11.13 -4.43 2.23
CA VAL A 92 10.69 -3.03 2.28
C VAL A 92 11.55 -2.22 3.27
N ARG A 93 11.95 -2.83 4.40
CA ARG A 93 12.81 -2.18 5.40
C ARG A 93 14.22 -1.88 4.91
N ALA A 94 14.66 -2.52 3.81
CA ALA A 94 15.95 -2.23 3.18
C ALA A 94 15.95 -0.92 2.36
N TYR A 95 14.78 -0.31 2.13
CA TYR A 95 14.66 0.97 1.43
C TYR A 95 14.79 2.15 2.39
N PRO A 96 15.23 3.32 1.90
CA PRO A 96 15.33 4.54 2.70
C PRO A 96 13.94 5.19 2.91
N VAL A 97 12.98 4.42 3.41
CA VAL A 97 11.59 4.83 3.67
C VAL A 97 11.24 4.56 5.14
N SER A 98 10.41 5.41 5.73
CA SER A 98 9.90 5.18 7.09
C SER A 98 9.01 3.94 7.12
N VAL A 99 9.28 3.04 8.05
CA VAL A 99 8.51 1.80 8.25
C VAL A 99 8.13 1.61 9.72
N ILE A 100 6.95 1.05 9.96
CA ILE A 100 6.50 0.55 11.27
C ILE A 100 6.17 -0.93 11.18
#